data_AF-A0A4Q6AUX3-F1
#
_entry.id   AF-A0A4Q6AUX3-F1
#
_cell.length_a   1.000
_cell.length_b   1.000
_cell.length_c   1.000
_cell.angle_alpha   90.00
_cell.angle_beta   90.00
_cell.angle_gamma   90.00
#
_symmetry.space_group_name_H-M   'P 1'
#
loop_
_entity.id
_entity.type
_entity.pdbx_description
1 polymer ?
#
loop_
_entity_poly.entity_id
_entity_poly.type
_entity_poly.pdbx_seq_one_letter_code
_entity_poly.pdbx_strand_id
1 'polypeptide(L)'
;MKRLFLTLLLLSALFQGKTADASGSNTVFFPVRFNDYIFMPAIQDVAFNNTTLYNYLESAEASKILVSRVSTYLYRSTYYYTYWGYDVELGFADYETVTFRYYASLGAILGKTSKNEIVVLLPPVVTRPTTTVTGSDTID
;
A
#
# COMPACT_ATOMS: atom_id res chain seq x y z
N MET A 1 -28.63 -3.39 49.96
CA MET A 1 -27.47 -2.60 49.51
C MET A 1 -26.86 -3.04 48.16
N LYS A 2 -27.09 -4.28 47.66
CA LYS A 2 -26.51 -4.75 46.38
C LYS A 2 -27.11 -4.13 45.10
N ARG A 3 -28.35 -3.60 45.16
CA ARG A 3 -29.05 -3.03 43.98
C ARG A 3 -28.57 -1.62 43.60
N LEU A 4 -28.12 -0.82 44.58
CA LEU A 4 -27.59 0.54 44.36
C LEU A 4 -26.23 0.54 43.65
N PHE A 5 -25.41 -0.48 43.91
CA PHE A 5 -24.12 -0.65 43.22
C PHE A 5 -24.31 -0.97 41.73
N LEU A 6 -25.33 -1.76 41.40
CA LEU A 6 -25.62 -2.14 40.01
C LEU A 6 -26.11 -0.96 39.18
N THR A 7 -26.93 -0.09 39.76
CA THR A 7 -27.41 1.12 39.09
C THR A 7 -26.31 2.16 38.89
N LEU A 8 -25.35 2.25 39.82
CA LEU A 8 -24.20 3.15 39.68
C LEU A 8 -23.22 2.66 38.60
N LEU A 9 -23.04 1.34 38.49
CA LEU A 9 -22.20 0.70 37.46
C LEU A 9 -22.82 0.80 36.05
N LEU A 10 -24.15 0.80 35.95
CA LEU A 10 -24.85 1.04 34.68
C LEU A 10 -24.81 2.50 34.25
N LEU A 11 -24.76 3.44 35.21
CA LEU A 11 -24.65 4.87 34.91
C LEU A 11 -23.27 5.26 34.37
N SER A 12 -22.20 4.61 34.84
CA SER A 12 -20.84 4.85 34.31
C SER A 12 -20.64 4.29 32.90
N ALA A 13 -21.44 3.31 32.46
CA ALA A 13 -21.43 2.81 31.09
C ALA A 13 -22.10 3.76 30.09
N LEU A 14 -23.02 4.63 30.55
CA LEU A 14 -23.68 5.64 29.71
C LEU A 14 -22.79 6.86 29.44
N PHE A 15 -21.81 7.12 30.32
CA PHE A 15 -20.82 8.20 30.15
C PHE A 15 -19.54 7.75 29.42
N GLN A 16 -19.42 6.48 29.04
CA GLN A 16 -18.49 6.07 27.98
C GLN A 16 -19.12 6.40 26.62
N GLY A 17 -19.45 7.67 26.44
CA GLY A 17 -19.56 8.24 25.11
C GLY A 17 -18.22 7.96 24.45
N LYS A 18 -18.22 7.01 23.51
CA LYS A 18 -17.12 6.85 22.57
C LYS A 18 -17.00 8.19 21.88
N THR A 19 -16.10 9.04 22.35
CA THR A 19 -15.43 10.00 21.50
C THR A 19 -14.71 9.15 20.47
N ALA A 20 -15.44 8.76 19.43
CA ALA A 20 -14.80 8.57 18.15
C ALA A 20 -14.21 9.94 17.85
N ASP A 21 -12.92 10.10 18.14
CA ASP A 21 -12.10 11.13 17.53
C ASP A 21 -12.16 10.86 16.03
N ALA A 22 -13.24 11.28 15.39
CA ALA A 22 -13.23 11.73 14.02
C ALA A 22 -12.49 13.08 14.00
N SER A 23 -11.23 13.05 14.45
CA SER A 23 -10.23 14.00 14.00
C SER A 23 -10.26 13.91 12.48
N GLY A 24 -10.29 15.05 11.79
CA GLY A 24 -10.35 15.19 10.33
C GLY A 24 -9.12 14.65 9.60
N SER A 25 -8.70 13.44 9.95
CA SER A 25 -7.68 12.67 9.27
C SER A 25 -8.28 12.16 7.98
N ASN A 26 -7.88 12.77 6.86
CA ASN A 26 -8.14 12.25 5.52
C ASN A 26 -7.28 11.00 5.28
N THR A 27 -7.43 9.98 6.13
CA THR A 27 -6.64 8.75 6.10
C THR A 27 -7.54 7.56 5.88
N VAL A 28 -7.23 6.76 4.88
CA VAL A 28 -7.91 5.50 4.58
C VAL A 28 -6.99 4.34 4.92
N PHE A 29 -7.51 3.38 5.68
CA PHE A 29 -6.75 2.23 6.16
C PHE A 29 -7.16 0.98 5.38
N PHE A 30 -6.19 0.27 4.79
CA PHE A 30 -6.41 -1.04 4.20
C PHE A 30 -5.52 -2.10 4.85
N PRO A 31 -6.10 -3.20 5.39
CA PRO A 31 -5.31 -4.35 5.80
C PRO A 31 -4.80 -5.10 4.56
N VAL A 32 -3.50 -5.40 4.52
CA VAL A 32 -2.89 -6.18 3.43
C VAL A 32 -2.52 -7.57 3.95
N ARG A 33 -3.05 -8.63 3.33
CA ARG A 33 -2.69 -10.00 3.70
C ARG A 33 -1.36 -10.38 3.06
N PHE A 34 -0.62 -11.30 3.68
CA PHE A 34 0.71 -11.72 3.21
C PHE A 34 0.74 -12.13 1.72
N ASN A 35 -0.28 -12.87 1.27
CA ASN A 35 -0.36 -13.34 -0.12
C ASN A 35 -0.72 -12.24 -1.13
N ASP A 36 -1.07 -11.04 -0.65
CA ASP A 36 -1.52 -9.93 -1.49
C ASP A 36 -0.40 -8.94 -1.82
N TYR A 37 0.84 -9.18 -1.33
CA TYR A 37 1.97 -8.30 -1.60
C TYR A 37 3.32 -9.01 -1.77
N ILE A 38 4.23 -8.34 -2.49
CA ILE A 38 5.66 -8.70 -2.56
C ILE A 38 6.47 -7.42 -2.31
N PHE A 39 7.34 -7.45 -1.29
CA PHE A 39 8.33 -6.40 -1.03
C PHE A 39 9.69 -6.83 -1.56
N MET A 40 10.32 -5.99 -2.38
CA MET A 40 11.65 -6.24 -2.92
C MET A 40 12.42 -4.93 -3.11
N PRO A 41 13.75 -4.95 -3.18
CA PRO A 41 14.52 -3.82 -3.69
C PRO A 41 14.01 -3.41 -5.07
N ALA A 42 14.02 -2.13 -5.39
CA ALA A 42 13.65 -1.67 -6.73
C ALA A 42 14.57 -2.29 -7.79
N ILE A 43 13.97 -2.92 -8.79
CA ILE A 43 14.63 -3.43 -9.99
C ILE A 43 13.92 -2.79 -11.17
N GLN A 44 14.65 -2.41 -12.22
CA GLN A 44 14.07 -1.86 -13.43
C GLN A 44 13.24 -2.95 -14.13
N ASP A 45 11.93 -2.75 -14.24
CA ASP A 45 11.02 -3.66 -14.94
C ASP A 45 9.88 -2.92 -15.66
N VAL A 46 9.05 -3.67 -16.40
CA VAL A 46 8.00 -3.11 -17.29
C VAL A 46 7.01 -2.21 -16.54
N ALA A 47 6.70 -2.49 -15.28
CA ALA A 47 5.80 -1.65 -14.47
C ALA A 47 6.55 -0.46 -13.83
N PHE A 48 7.86 -0.62 -13.63
CA PHE A 48 8.76 0.44 -13.19
C PHE A 48 9.21 1.37 -14.33
N ASN A 49 8.85 1.07 -15.58
CA ASN A 49 9.43 1.64 -16.81
C ASN A 49 9.10 3.12 -17.10
N ASN A 50 8.73 3.90 -16.08
CA ASN A 50 8.76 5.35 -16.14
C ASN A 50 10.19 5.80 -15.86
N THR A 51 10.94 6.13 -16.92
CA THR A 51 12.31 6.67 -16.88
C THR A 51 12.45 7.82 -15.89
N THR A 52 11.41 8.64 -15.69
CA THR A 52 11.43 9.76 -14.74
C THR A 52 11.51 9.30 -13.29
N LEU A 53 10.74 8.26 -12.92
CA LEU A 53 10.70 7.75 -11.55
C LEU A 53 12.01 7.04 -11.21
N TYR A 54 12.49 6.17 -12.10
CA TYR A 54 13.76 5.47 -11.89
C TYR A 54 14.92 6.46 -11.77
N ASN A 55 15.04 7.40 -12.71
CA ASN A 55 16.13 8.37 -12.69
C ASN A 55 16.06 9.31 -11.47
N TYR A 56 14.85 9.75 -11.07
CA TYR A 56 14.66 10.55 -9.87
C TYR A 56 15.10 9.80 -8.61
N LEU A 57 14.71 8.53 -8.51
CA LEU A 57 15.03 7.70 -7.35
C LEU A 57 16.52 7.31 -7.32
N GLU A 58 17.13 7.00 -8.46
CA GLU A 58 18.57 6.73 -8.57
C GLU A 58 19.41 7.95 -8.18
N SER A 59 19.00 9.16 -8.62
CA SER A 59 19.66 10.42 -8.24
C SER A 59 19.54 10.78 -6.77
N ALA A 60 18.64 10.13 -6.02
CA ALA A 60 18.38 10.48 -4.64
C ALA A 60 19.51 10.05 -3.68
N GLU A 61 20.47 9.22 -4.11
CA GLU A 61 21.73 8.72 -3.47
C GLU A 61 21.72 8.30 -1.97
N ALA A 62 20.67 8.59 -1.21
CA ALA A 62 20.65 8.59 0.26
C ALA A 62 19.50 7.76 0.85
N SER A 63 18.67 7.11 0.02
CA SER A 63 17.53 6.33 0.50
C SER A 63 17.38 5.05 -0.30
N LYS A 64 17.38 3.90 0.39
CA LYS A 64 17.09 2.62 -0.24
C LYS A 64 15.67 2.66 -0.82
N ILE A 65 15.51 2.28 -2.08
CA ILE A 65 14.21 2.21 -2.74
C ILE A 65 13.71 0.79 -2.70
N LEU A 66 12.49 0.63 -2.22
CA LEU A 66 11.74 -0.61 -2.16
C LEU A 66 10.57 -0.52 -3.12
N VAL A 67 10.22 -1.64 -3.72
CA VAL A 67 8.99 -1.82 -4.50
C VAL A 67 8.08 -2.74 -3.71
N SER A 68 6.87 -2.27 -3.46
CA SER A 68 5.77 -3.08 -2.95
C SER A 68 4.79 -3.35 -4.08
N ARG A 69 4.76 -4.59 -4.56
CA ARG A 69 3.77 -5.04 -5.55
C ARG A 69 2.57 -5.57 -4.81
N VAL A 70 1.42 -4.96 -5.03
CA VAL A 70 0.16 -5.37 -4.40
C VAL A 70 -0.84 -5.87 -5.42
N SER A 71 -1.90 -6.55 -4.97
CA SER A 71 -3.01 -6.94 -5.85
C SER A 71 -3.57 -5.74 -6.64
N THR A 72 -4.05 -6.00 -7.86
CA THR A 72 -4.61 -4.95 -8.74
C THR A 72 -5.75 -4.19 -8.06
N TYR A 73 -6.56 -4.88 -7.25
CA TYR A 73 -7.66 -4.26 -6.50
C TYR A 73 -7.14 -3.25 -5.46
N LEU A 74 -6.13 -3.66 -4.67
CA LEU A 74 -5.55 -2.81 -3.65
C LEU A 74 -4.81 -1.62 -4.25
N TYR A 75 -4.07 -1.85 -5.34
CA TYR A 75 -3.41 -0.78 -6.09
C TYR A 75 -4.40 0.27 -6.60
N ARG A 76 -5.50 -0.16 -7.24
CA ARG A 76 -6.53 0.76 -7.76
C ARG A 76 -7.24 1.53 -6.66
N SER A 77 -7.55 0.87 -5.55
CA SER A 77 -8.16 1.52 -4.39
C SER A 77 -7.23 2.58 -3.80
N THR A 78 -5.96 2.22 -3.61
CA THR A 78 -4.94 3.16 -3.11
C THR A 78 -4.76 4.34 -4.06
N TYR A 79 -4.66 4.08 -5.37
CA TYR A 79 -4.57 5.13 -6.38
C TYR A 79 -5.76 6.09 -6.31
N TYR A 80 -6.99 5.56 -6.25
CA TYR A 80 -8.20 6.38 -6.17
C TYR A 80 -8.15 7.34 -4.98
N TYR A 81 -7.93 6.84 -3.76
CA TYR A 81 -7.94 7.70 -2.57
C TYR A 81 -6.76 8.68 -2.55
N THR A 82 -5.57 8.23 -2.91
CA THR A 82 -4.38 9.11 -2.95
C THR A 82 -4.48 10.19 -4.03
N TYR A 83 -5.12 9.90 -5.17
CA TYR A 83 -5.39 10.87 -6.22
C TYR A 83 -6.31 12.00 -5.74
N TRP A 84 -7.27 11.69 -4.86
CA TRP A 84 -8.18 12.67 -4.25
C TRP A 84 -7.61 13.38 -3.02
N GLY A 85 -6.31 13.21 -2.73
CA GLY A 85 -5.62 13.89 -1.64
C GLY A 85 -5.77 13.24 -0.27
N TYR A 86 -6.26 12.00 -0.21
CA TYR A 86 -6.24 11.20 1.02
C TYR A 86 -4.87 10.54 1.22
N ASP A 87 -4.44 10.46 2.47
CA ASP A 87 -3.36 9.57 2.87
C ASP A 87 -3.92 8.14 2.94
N VAL A 88 -3.16 7.16 2.43
CA VAL A 88 -3.59 5.76 2.49
C VAL A 88 -2.58 4.95 3.28
N GLU A 89 -3.02 4.37 4.39
CA GLU A 89 -2.19 3.50 5.21
C GLU A 89 -2.41 2.03 4.82
N LEU A 90 -1.32 1.38 4.43
CA LEU A 90 -1.29 -0.05 4.14
C LEU A 90 -0.47 -0.76 5.21
N GLY A 91 -1.11 -1.64 5.97
CA GLY A 91 -0.44 -2.48 6.97
C GLY A 91 0.10 -3.76 6.33
N PHE A 92 1.42 -3.87 6.17
CA PHE A 92 2.07 -5.07 5.66
C PHE A 92 2.45 -6.00 6.80
N ALA A 93 1.85 -7.20 6.83
CA ALA A 93 1.89 -8.11 7.98
C ALA A 93 3.30 -8.43 8.51
N ASP A 94 4.29 -8.61 7.63
CA ASP A 94 5.67 -9.00 8.01
C ASP A 94 6.70 -7.88 7.81
N TYR A 95 6.23 -6.63 7.70
CA TYR A 95 7.12 -5.49 7.51
C TYR A 95 6.76 -4.34 8.44
N GLU A 96 5.90 -3.43 8.00
CA GLU A 96 5.35 -2.36 8.82
C GLU A 96 4.14 -1.74 8.12
N THR A 97 3.50 -0.77 8.77
CA THR A 97 2.48 0.07 8.14
C THR A 97 3.14 1.25 7.46
N VAL A 98 2.78 1.48 6.19
CA VAL A 98 3.33 2.58 5.39
C VAL A 98 2.19 3.46 4.90
N THR A 99 2.34 4.77 5.10
CA THR A 99 1.43 5.79 4.55
C THR A 99 1.87 6.16 3.14
N PHE A 100 0.96 6.01 2.19
CA PHE A 100 1.18 6.27 0.77
C PHE A 100 0.47 7.56 0.32
N ARG A 101 1.14 8.26 -0.60
CA ARG A 101 0.66 9.47 -1.28
C ARG A 101 0.92 9.38 -2.77
N TYR A 102 0.06 10.01 -3.57
CA TYR A 102 0.26 10.13 -5.01
C TYR A 102 1.10 11.36 -5.34
N TYR A 103 2.19 11.15 -6.08
CA TYR A 103 3.09 12.19 -6.56
C TYR A 103 2.87 12.37 -8.05
N ALA A 104 2.03 13.34 -8.42
CA ALA A 104 1.63 13.57 -9.81
C ALA A 104 2.82 13.84 -10.75
N SER A 105 3.84 14.57 -10.28
CA SER A 105 5.06 14.84 -11.05
C SER A 105 5.85 13.57 -11.41
N LEU A 106 5.69 12.51 -10.62
CA LEU A 106 6.36 11.22 -10.82
C LEU A 106 5.41 10.16 -11.40
N GLY A 107 4.11 10.45 -11.45
CA GLY A 107 3.08 9.48 -11.81
C GLY A 107 3.06 8.25 -10.91
N ALA A 108 3.47 8.39 -9.64
CA ALA A 108 3.75 7.27 -8.74
C ALA A 108 3.09 7.42 -7.38
N ILE A 109 2.77 6.28 -6.76
CA ILE A 109 2.31 6.22 -5.37
C ILE A 109 3.51 5.86 -4.51
N LEU A 110 3.91 6.76 -3.62
CA LEU A 110 5.10 6.61 -2.79
C LEU A 110 4.75 6.68 -1.32
N GLY A 111 5.42 5.86 -0.52
CA GLY A 111 5.42 5.92 0.93
C GLY A 111 6.83 5.98 1.47
N LYS A 112 6.96 6.30 2.75
CA LYS A 112 8.24 6.25 3.47
C LYS A 112 8.13 5.32 4.66
N THR A 113 9.18 4.54 4.85
CA THR A 113 9.28 3.60 5.97
C THR A 113 9.70 4.33 7.25
N SER A 114 9.60 3.67 8.39
CA SER A 114 10.18 4.16 9.66
C SER A 114 11.69 4.40 9.58
N LYS A 115 12.37 3.75 8.63
CA LYS A 115 13.80 3.89 8.33
C LYS A 115 14.10 4.92 7.24
N ASN A 116 13.10 5.70 6.82
CA ASN A 116 13.20 6.67 5.73
C ASN A 116 13.60 6.04 4.38
N GLU A 117 13.28 4.76 4.18
CA GLU A 117 13.37 4.09 2.88
C GLU A 117 12.14 4.48 2.04
N ILE A 118 12.31 4.65 0.74
CA ILE A 118 11.22 5.04 -0.17
C ILE A 118 10.55 3.76 -0.66
N VAL A 119 9.25 3.62 -0.46
CA VAL A 119 8.46 2.51 -1.01
C VAL A 119 7.65 2.99 -2.19
N VAL A 120 7.87 2.40 -3.36
CA VAL A 120 7.04 2.59 -4.54
C VAL A 120 5.96 1.51 -4.54
N LEU A 121 4.69 1.92 -4.55
CA LEU A 121 3.58 0.98 -4.69
C LEU A 121 3.31 0.74 -6.18
N LEU A 122 3.31 -0.53 -6.59
CA LEU A 122 3.06 -0.94 -7.97
C LEU A 122 2.01 -2.06 -8.04
N PRO A 123 1.31 -2.21 -9.18
CA PRO A 123 0.47 -3.39 -9.43
C PRO A 123 1.34 -4.65 -9.63
N PRO A 124 0.74 -5.85 -9.70
CA PRO A 124 1.49 -7.07 -9.98
C PRO A 124 2.03 -7.05 -11.41
N VAL A 125 3.17 -7.72 -11.65
CA VAL A 125 3.67 -7.93 -13.02
C VAL A 125 2.77 -8.97 -13.68
N VAL A 126 2.04 -8.57 -14.72
CA VAL A 126 1.31 -9.52 -15.56
C VAL A 126 2.32 -10.19 -16.49
N THR A 127 2.84 -11.35 -16.09
CA THR A 127 3.58 -12.21 -17.02
C THR A 127 2.59 -12.74 -18.05
N ARG A 128 2.70 -12.25 -19.30
CA ARG A 128 1.94 -12.87 -20.39
C ARG A 128 2.42 -14.33 -20.51
N PRO A 129 1.53 -15.32 -20.58
CA PRO A 129 1.96 -16.69 -20.84
C PRO A 129 2.66 -16.71 -22.20
N THR A 130 3.94 -17.10 -22.20
CA THR A 130 4.67 -17.40 -23.44
C THR A 130 3.96 -18.57 -24.10
N THR A 131 3.22 -18.32 -25.17
CA THR A 131 2.71 -19.40 -26.00
C THR A 131 3.91 -20.03 -26.69
N THR A 132 4.44 -21.12 -26.15
CA THR A 132 5.41 -21.95 -26.84
C THR A 132 4.69 -22.53 -28.06
N VAL A 133 4.88 -21.91 -29.22
CA VAL A 133 4.49 -22.51 -30.49
C VAL A 133 5.47 -23.65 -30.73
N THR A 134 5.08 -24.87 -30.33
CA THR A 134 5.80 -26.08 -30.72
C THR A 134 5.56 -26.29 -32.22
N GLY A 135 6.41 -25.68 -33.04
CA GLY A 135 6.46 -25.94 -34.47
C GLY A 135 6.88 -27.39 -34.71
N SER A 136 5.91 -28.21 -35.14
CA SER A 136 6.14 -29.52 -35.72
C SER A 136 6.55 -29.33 -37.17
N ASP A 137 7.81 -28.94 -37.41
CA ASP A 137 8.40 -29.01 -38.74
C ASP A 137 8.92 -30.43 -38.97
N THR A 138 8.02 -31.34 -39.34
CA THR A 138 8.37 -32.53 -40.12
C THR A 138 8.31 -32.12 -41.59
N ILE A 139 9.48 -31.92 -42.20
CA ILE A 139 9.64 -31.82 -43.64
C ILE A 139 9.80 -33.26 -44.16
N ASP A 140 8.88 -33.67 -45.03
CA ASP A 140 8.91 -34.92 -45.80
C ASP A 140 10.13 -35.02 -46.74
#